data_AF-A0A284RSW2-F1
#
_entry.id   AF-A0A284RSW2-F1
#
_cell.length_a   1.000
_cell.length_b   1.000
_cell.length_c   1.000
_cell.angle_alpha   90.00
_cell.angle_beta   90.00
_cell.angle_gamma   90.00
#
_symmetry.space_group_name_H-M   'P 1'
#
loop_
_entity.id
_entity.type
_entity.pdbx_description
1 polymer ?
#
loop_
_entity_poly.entity_id
_entity_poly.type
_entity_poly.pdbx_seq_one_letter_code
_entity_poly.pdbx_strand_id
1 'polypeptide(L)'
;MSYSTTPTLPWVLPMYEKMKKHLVSTQNSDTQLPQIRTAASAALAKLDKYYFKAVFNQYNIIATMLHPHLGLRWFRRLGDPDRAEHAKVLFETASKGQSKQANDFLEDVMMNDISSDEEDDNASGIISEYDRFYIAYKNIDQGDANDPLAWWKLHESKFPIITTMARDFLAIPGTSVSVERLFSTSRQLCTEVRSSLKADTIMKAMLTKAWIKAGLFFFN
;
A
#
# COMPACT_ATOMS: atom_id res chain seq x y z
N MET A 1 -3.39 -0.09 15.35
CA MET A 1 -3.64 0.16 13.92
C MET A 1 -3.57 -1.14 13.12
N SER A 2 -4.53 -2.03 13.30
CA SER A 2 -4.69 -3.20 12.42
C SER A 2 -6.19 -3.44 12.20
N TYR A 3 -6.84 -2.48 11.54
CA TYR A 3 -8.15 -2.75 10.99
C TYR A 3 -7.92 -3.34 9.60
N SER A 4 -8.43 -4.54 9.36
CA SER A 4 -8.30 -5.26 8.08
C SER A 4 -9.04 -4.58 6.93
N THR A 5 -9.74 -3.48 7.21
CA THR A 5 -10.57 -2.73 6.28
C THR A 5 -9.88 -1.48 5.73
N THR A 6 -8.73 -1.08 6.29
CA THR A 6 -7.99 0.12 5.89
C THR A 6 -6.60 -0.23 5.40
N PRO A 7 -6.18 0.26 4.22
CA PRO A 7 -4.80 0.16 3.78
C PRO A 7 -3.83 0.72 4.80
N THR A 8 -2.85 -0.08 5.21
CA THR A 8 -1.91 0.29 6.28
C THR A 8 -0.53 0.65 5.77
N LEU A 9 -0.11 0.11 4.62
CA LEU A 9 1.19 0.41 4.02
C LEU A 9 1.43 1.90 3.72
N PRO A 10 0.45 2.68 3.20
CA PRO A 10 0.63 4.13 2.96
C PRO A 10 0.96 4.94 4.22
N TRP A 11 0.58 4.43 5.39
CA TRP A 11 0.76 5.13 6.66
C TRP A 11 2.12 4.85 7.30
N VAL A 12 2.93 3.94 6.75
CA VAL A 12 4.24 3.58 7.30
C VAL A 12 5.16 4.80 7.39
N LEU A 13 5.39 5.52 6.28
CA LEU A 13 6.27 6.69 6.27
C LEU A 13 5.73 7.85 7.13
N PRO A 14 4.44 8.26 7.00
CA PRO A 14 3.85 9.26 7.89
C PRO A 14 3.98 8.91 9.37
N MET A 15 3.83 7.63 9.73
CA MET A 15 3.95 7.18 11.11
C MET A 15 5.37 7.34 11.63
N TYR A 16 6.38 6.92 10.85
CA TYR A 16 7.78 7.12 11.23
C TYR A 16 8.10 8.60 11.46
N GLU A 17 7.66 9.48 10.57
CA GLU A 17 7.83 10.93 10.73
C GLU A 17 7.18 11.46 12.01
N LYS A 18 5.95 11.01 12.30
CA LYS A 18 5.24 11.37 13.52
C LYS A 18 5.98 10.89 14.77
N MET A 19 6.44 9.64 14.77
CA MET A 19 7.21 9.06 15.88
C MET A 19 8.53 9.82 16.09
N LYS A 20 9.26 10.13 15.02
CA LYS A 20 10.51 10.91 15.09
C LYS A 20 10.28 12.29 15.70
N LYS A 21 9.26 13.03 15.23
CA LYS A 21 8.90 14.34 15.78
C LYS A 21 8.61 14.29 17.28
N HIS A 22 7.86 13.29 17.74
CA HIS A 22 7.57 13.12 19.16
C HIS A 22 8.84 12.79 19.96
N LEU A 23 9.67 11.85 19.50
CA LEU A 23 10.89 11.46 20.22
C LEU A 23 11.90 12.62 20.33
N VAL A 24 12.08 13.40 19.26
CA VAL A 24 12.93 14.60 19.28
C VAL A 24 12.38 15.62 20.28
N SER A 25 11.07 15.86 20.27
CA SER A 25 10.44 16.77 21.24
C SER A 25 10.61 16.30 22.68
N THR A 26 10.48 14.99 22.95
CA THR A 26 10.68 14.40 24.28
C THR A 26 12.15 14.47 24.73
N GLN A 27 13.10 14.25 23.83
CA GLN A 27 14.53 14.32 24.12
C GLN A 27 14.97 15.74 24.51
N ASN A 28 14.39 16.75 23.86
CA ASN A 28 14.74 18.16 24.06
C ASN A 28 13.92 18.85 25.15
N SER A 29 12.92 18.18 25.73
CA SER A 29 12.10 18.75 26.80
C SER A 29 12.82 18.63 28.15
N ASP A 30 13.17 19.77 28.74
CA ASP A 30 13.77 19.82 30.08
C ASP A 30 12.78 19.48 31.21
N THR A 31 11.49 19.39 30.90
CA THR A 31 10.45 18.94 31.84
C THR A 31 10.48 17.42 32.05
N GLN A 32 11.09 16.66 31.14
CA GLN A 32 11.14 15.20 31.19
C GLN A 32 12.29 14.71 32.05
N LEU A 33 12.06 13.60 32.78
CA LEU A 33 13.10 12.98 33.59
C LEU A 33 14.33 12.61 32.74
N PRO A 34 15.55 12.72 33.27
CA PRO A 34 16.77 12.37 32.53
C PRO A 34 16.72 10.95 31.94
N GLN A 35 16.14 9.97 32.66
CA GLN A 35 16.00 8.61 32.12
C GLN A 35 15.09 8.55 30.89
N ILE A 36 14.01 9.33 30.85
CA ILE A 36 13.07 9.39 29.72
C ILE A 36 13.76 10.02 28.51
N ARG A 37 14.58 11.06 28.72
CA ARG A 37 15.35 11.69 27.65
C ARG A 37 16.40 10.73 27.07
N THR A 38 17.11 9.99 27.91
CA THR A 38 18.05 8.95 27.48
C THR A 38 17.34 7.82 26.74
N ALA A 39 16.19 7.36 27.24
CA ALA A 39 15.38 6.34 26.58
C ALA A 39 14.85 6.83 25.22
N ALA A 40 14.41 8.09 25.12
CA ALA A 40 13.98 8.71 23.86
C ALA A 40 15.12 8.77 22.84
N SER A 41 16.34 9.10 23.28
CA SER A 41 17.54 9.08 22.43
C SER A 41 17.84 7.67 21.89
N ALA A 42 17.82 6.64 22.75
CA ALA A 42 18.03 5.25 22.34
C ALA A 42 16.92 4.76 21.39
N ALA A 43 15.66 5.14 21.66
CA ALA A 43 14.52 4.84 20.80
C ALA A 43 14.66 5.50 19.43
N LEU A 44 15.12 6.76 19.38
CA LEU A 44 15.34 7.50 18.14
C LEU A 44 16.42 6.82 17.28
N ALA A 45 17.56 6.43 17.87
CA ALA A 45 18.61 5.70 17.17
C ALA A 45 18.10 4.37 16.56
N LYS A 46 17.25 3.64 17.30
CA LYS A 46 16.62 2.42 16.78
C LYS A 46 15.61 2.73 15.68
N LEU A 47 14.83 3.79 15.85
CA LEU A 47 13.79 4.21 14.90
C LEU A 47 14.41 4.60 13.56
N ASP A 48 15.51 5.36 13.57
CA ASP A 48 16.23 5.79 12.37
C ASP A 48 16.68 4.59 11.53
N LYS A 49 17.22 3.53 12.16
CA LYS A 49 17.62 2.30 11.46
C LYS A 49 16.50 1.71 10.60
N TYR A 50 15.28 1.62 11.13
CA TYR A 50 14.14 1.05 10.40
C TYR A 50 13.47 2.07 9.48
N TYR A 51 13.50 3.33 9.85
CA TYR A 51 13.03 4.41 9.02
C TYR A 51 13.79 4.46 7.69
N PHE A 52 15.12 4.36 7.69
CA PHE A 52 15.89 4.26 6.44
C PHE A 52 15.43 3.09 5.58
N LYS A 53 15.25 1.91 6.17
CA LYS A 53 14.73 0.73 5.44
C LYS A 53 13.33 0.98 4.86
N ALA A 54 12.49 1.72 5.58
CA ALA A 54 11.15 2.04 5.12
C ALA A 54 11.16 3.03 3.95
N VAL A 55 12.03 4.05 4.01
CA VAL A 55 12.21 5.05 2.94
C VAL A 55 12.80 4.44 1.68
N PHE A 56 13.75 3.51 1.78
CA PHE A 56 14.32 2.83 0.59
C PHE A 56 13.40 1.75 -0.02
N ASN A 57 12.28 1.45 0.62
CA ASN A 57 11.34 0.48 0.10
C ASN A 57 10.35 1.14 -0.87
N GLN A 58 10.46 0.78 -2.15
CA GLN A 58 9.59 1.26 -3.22
C GLN A 58 8.09 1.06 -2.93
N TYR A 59 7.70 -0.04 -2.28
CA TYR A 59 6.30 -0.33 -2.00
C TYR A 59 5.70 0.68 -1.03
N ASN A 60 6.45 1.09 0.00
CA ASN A 60 6.01 2.12 0.93
C ASN A 60 5.79 3.46 0.21
N ILE A 61 6.72 3.82 -0.68
CA ILE A 61 6.65 5.07 -1.43
C ILE A 61 5.46 5.07 -2.39
N ILE A 62 5.33 4.03 -3.21
CA ILE A 62 4.25 3.90 -4.21
C ILE A 62 2.89 3.86 -3.52
N ALA A 63 2.73 3.10 -2.43
CA ALA A 63 1.48 3.06 -1.66
C ALA A 63 1.14 4.43 -1.04
N THR A 64 2.14 5.16 -0.54
CA THR A 64 1.95 6.53 -0.04
C THR A 64 1.54 7.49 -1.16
N MET A 65 2.13 7.35 -2.36
CA MET A 65 1.78 8.13 -3.55
C MET A 65 0.36 7.87 -4.04
N LEU A 66 -0.08 6.61 -4.01
CA LEU A 66 -1.42 6.18 -4.41
C LEU A 66 -2.51 6.56 -3.40
N HIS A 67 -2.17 6.97 -2.17
CA HIS A 67 -3.18 7.30 -1.18
C HIS A 67 -3.76 8.70 -1.44
N PRO A 68 -5.08 8.86 -1.71
CA PRO A 68 -5.69 10.12 -2.14
C PRO A 68 -5.47 11.29 -1.17
N HIS A 69 -5.43 11.01 0.14
CA HIS A 69 -5.19 12.01 1.18
C HIS A 69 -3.69 12.37 1.39
N LEU A 70 -2.77 11.47 1.03
CA LEU A 70 -1.33 11.67 1.26
C LEU A 70 -0.67 12.15 -0.03
N GLY A 71 -0.52 11.22 -0.98
CA GLY A 71 0.13 11.34 -2.26
C GLY A 71 1.35 12.27 -2.30
N LEU A 72 1.55 12.94 -3.44
CA LEU A 72 2.67 13.86 -3.64
C LEU A 72 2.62 15.06 -2.67
N ARG A 73 1.43 15.44 -2.20
CA ARG A 73 1.26 16.55 -1.24
C ARG A 73 1.98 16.24 0.07
N TRP A 74 1.94 15.00 0.54
CA TRP A 74 2.64 14.58 1.75
C TRP A 74 4.16 14.69 1.58
N PHE A 75 4.72 14.18 0.47
CA PHE A 75 6.15 14.30 0.18
C PHE A 75 6.60 15.76 0.06
N ARG A 76 5.80 16.63 -0.58
CA ARG A 76 6.10 18.06 -0.67
C ARG A 76 6.10 18.74 0.70
N ARG A 77 5.15 18.38 1.58
CA ARG A 77 5.08 18.88 2.97
C ARG A 77 6.23 18.41 3.85
N LEU A 78 6.94 17.35 3.45
CA LEU A 78 8.11 16.87 4.17
C LEU A 78 9.29 17.85 4.07
N GLY A 79 9.32 18.70 3.03
CA GLY A 79 10.38 19.68 2.81
C GLY A 79 11.67 19.11 2.21
N ASP A 80 11.62 17.87 1.71
CA ASP A 80 12.75 17.19 1.06
C ASP A 80 12.46 17.04 -0.44
N PRO A 81 13.08 17.87 -1.30
CA PRO A 81 12.80 17.87 -2.74
C PRO A 81 13.28 16.57 -3.41
N ASP A 82 14.40 16.00 -2.95
CA ASP A 82 14.97 14.78 -3.51
C ASP A 82 14.04 13.59 -3.30
N ARG A 83 13.40 13.50 -2.13
CA ARG A 83 12.40 12.45 -1.85
C ARG A 83 11.13 12.62 -2.66
N ALA A 84 10.66 13.86 -2.83
CA ALA A 84 9.49 14.12 -3.64
C ALA A 84 9.75 13.73 -5.10
N GLU A 85 10.95 13.99 -5.61
CA GLU A 85 11.35 13.60 -6.96
C GLU A 85 11.52 12.09 -7.09
N HIS A 86 12.22 11.45 -6.15
CA HIS A 86 12.37 10.00 -6.12
C HIS A 86 11.00 9.29 -6.12
N ALA A 87 10.04 9.79 -5.35
CA ALA A 87 8.69 9.24 -5.31
C ALA A 87 7.95 9.37 -6.65
N LYS A 88 8.14 10.47 -7.38
CA LYS A 88 7.57 10.62 -8.73
C LYS A 88 8.17 9.63 -9.71
N VAL A 89 9.50 9.54 -9.76
CA VAL A 89 10.20 8.64 -10.68
C VAL A 89 9.79 7.19 -10.46
N LEU A 90 9.68 6.75 -9.20
CA LEU A 90 9.18 5.41 -8.87
C LEU A 90 7.73 5.20 -9.30
N PHE A 91 6.86 6.19 -9.06
CA PHE A 91 5.46 6.11 -9.43
C PHE A 91 5.26 6.05 -10.96
N GLU A 92 6.02 6.87 -11.71
CA GLU A 92 6.03 6.86 -13.17
C GLU A 92 6.53 5.52 -13.72
N THR A 93 7.64 5.01 -13.18
CA THR A 93 8.22 3.73 -13.60
C THR A 93 7.24 2.57 -13.35
N ALA A 94 6.57 2.57 -12.19
CA ALA A 94 5.58 1.55 -11.87
C ALA A 94 4.34 1.63 -12.78
N SER A 95 3.87 2.85 -13.10
CA SER A 95 2.76 3.06 -14.03
C SER A 95 3.08 2.59 -15.46
N LYS A 96 4.28 2.89 -15.96
CA LYS A 96 4.76 2.40 -17.26
C LYS A 96 4.85 0.87 -17.29
N GLY A 97 5.38 0.26 -16.23
CA GLY A 97 5.47 -1.20 -16.11
C GLY A 97 4.09 -1.88 -16.16
N GLN A 98 3.10 -1.32 -15.46
CA GLN A 98 1.73 -1.82 -15.45
C GLN A 98 1.00 -1.62 -16.77
N SER A 99 1.22 -0.49 -17.44
CA SER A 99 0.71 -0.26 -18.80
C SER A 99 1.27 -1.29 -19.78
N LYS A 100 2.57 -1.59 -19.70
CA LYS A 100 3.18 -2.62 -20.54
C LYS A 100 2.59 -4.00 -20.26
N GLN A 101 2.47 -4.39 -19.00
CA GLN A 101 1.88 -5.67 -18.62
C GLN A 101 0.43 -5.81 -19.11
N ALA A 102 -0.35 -4.73 -19.07
CA ALA A 102 -1.71 -4.71 -19.60
C ALA A 102 -1.74 -4.87 -21.13
N ASN A 103 -0.83 -4.22 -21.85
CA ASN A 103 -0.72 -4.35 -23.30
C ASN A 103 -0.25 -5.75 -23.71
N ASP A 104 0.77 -6.30 -23.05
CA ASP A 104 1.26 -7.66 -23.28
C ASP A 104 0.13 -8.69 -23.08
N PHE A 105 -0.72 -8.50 -22.07
CA PHE A 105 -1.90 -9.35 -21.84
C PHE A 105 -2.96 -9.21 -22.93
N LEU A 106 -3.23 -7.99 -23.41
CA LEU A 106 -4.17 -7.76 -24.51
C LEU A 106 -3.67 -8.38 -25.81
N GLU A 107 -2.38 -8.26 -26.11
CA GLU A 107 -1.75 -8.93 -27.26
C GLU A 107 -1.90 -10.46 -27.17
N ASP A 108 -1.67 -11.07 -26.00
CA ASP A 108 -1.84 -12.51 -25.80
C ASP A 108 -3.30 -12.97 -25.93
N VAL A 109 -4.26 -12.15 -25.48
CA VAL A 109 -5.69 -12.42 -25.66
C VAL A 109 -6.12 -12.25 -27.12
N MET A 110 -5.65 -11.20 -27.80
CA MET A 110 -5.99 -10.93 -29.20
C MET A 110 -5.32 -11.92 -30.17
N MET A 111 -4.18 -12.50 -29.81
CA MET A 111 -3.53 -13.57 -30.58
C MET A 111 -4.30 -14.91 -30.57
N ASN A 112 -5.38 -15.03 -29.77
CA ASN A 112 -6.26 -16.20 -29.76
C ASN A 112 -7.52 -16.06 -30.66
N ASP A 113 -7.78 -14.90 -31.28
CA ASP A 113 -8.85 -14.70 -32.26
C ASP A 113 -8.26 -14.15 -33.58
N ILE A 114 -8.43 -14.87 -34.69
CA ILE A 114 -7.71 -14.65 -35.96
C ILE A 114 -8.08 -13.33 -36.68
N SER A 115 -7.01 -12.61 -37.07
CA SER A 115 -6.81 -11.62 -38.16
C SER A 115 -7.79 -10.45 -38.34
N SER A 116 -7.28 -9.25 -38.12
CA SER A 116 -7.41 -8.15 -39.09
C SER A 116 -6.26 -7.17 -38.90
N ASP A 117 -5.46 -7.02 -39.96
CA ASP A 117 -4.47 -5.97 -40.11
C ASP A 117 -5.15 -4.60 -40.08
N GLU A 118 -4.88 -3.80 -39.04
CA GLU A 118 -4.82 -2.35 -39.13
C GLU A 118 -3.67 -1.88 -38.23
N GLU A 119 -2.48 -1.71 -38.83
CA GLU A 119 -1.43 -0.86 -38.28
C GLU A 119 -1.92 0.60 -38.39
N ASP A 120 -2.63 1.10 -37.37
CA ASP A 120 -2.83 2.54 -37.22
C ASP A 120 -1.69 3.12 -36.39
N ASP A 121 -0.66 3.52 -37.13
CA ASP A 121 0.52 4.24 -36.68
C ASP A 121 0.13 5.70 -36.34
N ASN A 122 -0.71 5.89 -35.32
CA ASN A 122 -1.08 7.23 -34.85
C ASN A 122 -0.20 7.68 -33.68
N ALA A 123 1.05 7.98 -34.01
CA ALA A 123 2.02 8.67 -33.17
C ALA A 123 1.65 10.16 -32.96
N SER A 124 0.46 10.43 -32.42
CA SER A 124 0.05 11.77 -31.97
C SER A 124 -0.18 11.81 -30.46
N GLY A 125 0.91 12.08 -29.72
CA GLY A 125 0.87 12.71 -28.40
C GLY A 125 -0.15 12.19 -27.38
N ILE A 126 -0.25 10.87 -27.18
CA ILE A 126 -1.05 10.31 -26.09
C ILE A 126 -0.36 10.70 -24.78
N ILE A 127 -0.88 11.75 -24.13
CA ILE A 127 -0.48 12.13 -22.77
C ILE A 127 -0.64 10.87 -21.90
N SER A 128 0.46 10.40 -21.29
CA SER A 128 0.43 9.18 -20.49
C SER A 128 -0.60 9.29 -19.37
N GLU A 129 -1.17 8.17 -18.92
CA GLU A 129 -2.13 8.20 -17.81
C GLU A 129 -1.51 8.84 -16.56
N TYR A 130 -0.22 8.58 -16.32
CA TYR A 130 0.57 9.24 -15.29
C TYR A 130 0.57 10.77 -15.44
N ASP A 131 0.82 11.31 -16.63
CA ASP A 131 0.84 12.76 -16.87
C ASP A 131 -0.55 13.36 -16.68
N ARG A 132 -1.60 12.71 -17.19
CA ARG A 132 -3.00 13.12 -16.97
C ARG A 132 -3.33 13.15 -15.48
N PHE A 133 -2.93 12.11 -14.75
CA PHE A 133 -3.11 12.03 -13.31
C PHE A 133 -2.36 13.15 -12.60
N TYR A 134 -1.09 13.40 -12.93
CA TYR A 134 -0.27 14.42 -12.29
C TYR A 134 -0.82 15.83 -12.48
N ILE A 135 -1.33 16.14 -13.67
CA ILE A 135 -1.99 17.42 -13.98
C ILE A 135 -3.29 17.55 -13.18
N ALA A 136 -4.13 16.50 -13.20
CA ALA A 136 -5.40 16.50 -12.49
C ALA A 136 -5.22 16.54 -10.97
N TYR A 137 -4.18 15.92 -10.42
CA TYR A 137 -3.93 15.75 -8.98
C TYR A 137 -3.87 17.06 -8.17
N LYS A 138 -3.57 18.19 -8.83
CA LYS A 138 -3.67 19.52 -8.18
C LYS A 138 -5.12 19.91 -7.84
N ASN A 139 -6.08 19.45 -8.64
CA ASN A 139 -7.48 19.88 -8.62
C ASN A 139 -8.46 18.79 -8.13
N ILE A 140 -8.01 17.54 -7.94
CA ILE A 140 -8.89 16.48 -7.44
C ILE A 140 -9.11 16.64 -5.92
N ASP A 141 -10.35 16.42 -5.51
CA ASP A 141 -10.77 16.39 -4.12
C ASP A 141 -10.02 15.33 -3.31
N GLN A 142 -9.67 15.71 -2.08
CA GLN A 142 -9.01 14.82 -1.15
C GLN A 142 -10.00 13.73 -0.77
N GLY A 143 -9.76 12.51 -1.25
CA GLY A 143 -10.52 11.35 -0.82
C GLY A 143 -10.45 11.15 0.69
N ASP A 144 -11.40 10.37 1.22
CA ASP A 144 -11.38 10.00 2.63
C ASP A 144 -10.06 9.29 2.96
N ALA A 145 -9.45 9.67 4.09
CA ALA A 145 -8.26 9.03 4.60
C ALA A 145 -8.52 7.58 5.03
N ASN A 146 -9.78 7.23 5.33
CA ASN A 146 -10.16 5.90 5.79
C ASN A 146 -10.56 4.95 4.66
N ASP A 147 -10.90 5.45 3.47
CA ASP A 147 -11.30 4.58 2.36
C ASP A 147 -10.68 5.02 1.02
N PRO A 148 -9.36 4.82 0.87
CA PRO A 148 -8.68 5.12 -0.38
C PRO A 148 -9.15 4.22 -1.54
N LEU A 149 -9.59 2.98 -1.26
CA LEU A 149 -10.01 2.04 -2.30
C LEU A 149 -11.36 2.43 -2.91
N ALA A 150 -12.32 2.89 -2.10
CA ALA A 150 -13.58 3.41 -2.63
C ALA A 150 -13.36 4.66 -3.50
N TRP A 151 -12.41 5.53 -3.11
CA TRP A 151 -12.06 6.68 -3.93
C TRP A 151 -11.51 6.26 -5.30
N TRP A 152 -10.62 5.26 -5.33
CA TRP A 152 -10.08 4.72 -6.59
C TRP A 152 -11.15 4.06 -7.44
N LYS A 153 -12.10 3.35 -6.83
CA LYS A 153 -13.26 2.79 -7.54
C LYS A 153 -14.10 3.85 -8.26
N LEU A 154 -14.28 5.03 -7.67
CA LEU A 154 -15.00 6.15 -8.31
C LEU A 154 -14.22 6.78 -9.47
N HIS A 155 -12.89 6.64 -9.48
CA HIS A 155 -11.99 7.23 -10.47
C HIS A 155 -11.46 6.21 -11.50
N GLU A 156 -11.94 4.97 -11.45
CA GLU A 156 -11.51 3.86 -12.30
C GLU A 156 -11.65 4.18 -13.80
N SER A 157 -12.76 4.82 -14.19
CA SER A 157 -12.99 5.20 -15.59
C SER A 157 -12.03 6.27 -16.12
N LYS A 158 -11.47 7.10 -15.24
CA LYS A 158 -10.52 8.17 -15.61
C LYS A 158 -9.09 7.69 -15.60
N PHE A 159 -8.76 6.79 -14.67
CA PHE A 159 -7.40 6.31 -14.41
C PHE A 159 -7.38 4.79 -14.23
N PRO A 160 -7.62 4.00 -15.28
CA PRO A 160 -7.74 2.54 -15.16
C PRO A 160 -6.43 1.87 -14.71
N ILE A 161 -5.27 2.25 -15.27
CA ILE A 161 -3.98 1.63 -14.93
C ILE A 161 -3.59 1.96 -13.50
N ILE A 162 -3.73 3.23 -13.10
CA ILE A 162 -3.40 3.68 -11.75
C ILE A 162 -4.38 3.09 -10.73
N THR A 163 -5.65 2.92 -11.07
CA THR A 163 -6.63 2.25 -10.19
C THR A 163 -6.28 0.77 -9.97
N THR A 164 -5.76 0.09 -10.99
CA THR A 164 -5.23 -1.28 -10.83
C THR A 164 -4.03 -1.30 -9.90
N MET A 165 -3.07 -0.38 -10.09
CA MET A 165 -1.97 -0.21 -9.13
C MET A 165 -2.46 0.08 -7.71
N ALA A 166 -3.44 0.96 -7.55
CA ALA A 166 -4.00 1.28 -6.24
C ALA A 166 -4.54 0.03 -5.56
N ARG A 167 -5.26 -0.83 -6.28
CA ARG A 167 -5.76 -2.11 -5.74
C ARG A 167 -4.62 -3.01 -5.27
N ASP A 168 -3.56 -3.14 -6.06
CA ASP A 168 -2.44 -4.03 -5.73
C ASP A 168 -1.58 -3.50 -4.58
N PHE A 169 -1.12 -2.26 -4.66
CA PHE A 169 -0.17 -1.70 -3.68
C PHE A 169 -0.85 -1.32 -2.35
N LEU A 170 -2.12 -0.88 -2.35
CA LEU A 170 -2.83 -0.56 -1.11
C LEU A 170 -3.30 -1.82 -0.36
N ALA A 171 -3.46 -2.95 -1.05
CA ALA A 171 -3.80 -4.23 -0.42
C ALA A 171 -2.64 -4.83 0.38
N ILE A 172 -1.40 -4.38 0.15
CA ILE A 172 -0.23 -4.86 0.89
C ILE A 172 -0.37 -4.43 2.37
N PRO A 173 -0.32 -5.36 3.33
CA PRO A 173 -0.35 -5.02 4.74
C PRO A 173 0.97 -4.38 5.16
N GLY A 174 0.92 -3.26 5.89
CA GLY A 174 2.11 -2.59 6.44
C GLY A 174 2.74 -3.34 7.62
N THR A 175 2.09 -4.37 8.16
CA THR A 175 2.57 -5.17 9.31
C THR A 175 2.15 -6.63 9.20
N SER A 176 2.89 -7.52 9.85
CA SER A 176 2.57 -8.96 10.00
C SER A 176 1.43 -9.23 10.99
N VAL A 177 0.79 -8.21 11.57
CA VAL A 177 -0.21 -8.38 12.65
C VAL A 177 -1.40 -9.23 12.21
N SER A 178 -1.81 -9.14 10.95
CA SER A 178 -2.89 -9.99 10.40
C SER A 178 -2.52 -11.47 10.42
N VAL A 179 -1.28 -11.77 10.02
CA VAL A 179 -0.70 -13.11 9.99
C VAL A 179 -0.50 -13.65 11.42
N GLU A 180 -0.01 -12.81 12.33
CA GLU A 180 0.14 -13.17 13.76
C GLU A 180 -1.22 -13.48 14.41
N ARG A 181 -2.26 -12.70 14.10
CA ARG A 181 -3.63 -12.97 14.58
C ARG A 181 -4.16 -14.29 14.00
N LEU A 182 -3.88 -14.56 12.73
CA LEU A 182 -4.23 -15.82 12.08
C LEU A 182 -3.56 -17.00 12.78
N PHE A 183 -2.25 -16.93 13.04
CA PHE A 183 -1.50 -17.99 13.74
C PHE A 183 -1.90 -18.14 15.22
N SER A 184 -2.22 -17.04 15.90
CA SER A 184 -2.76 -17.09 17.26
C SER A 184 -4.11 -17.82 17.29
N THR A 185 -4.96 -17.57 16.29
CA THR A 185 -6.25 -18.26 16.15
C THR A 185 -6.06 -19.73 15.79
N SER A 186 -5.11 -20.06 14.90
CA SER A 186 -4.84 -21.44 14.52
C SER A 186 -4.29 -22.26 15.70
N ARG A 187 -3.56 -21.63 16.64
CA ARG A 187 -3.13 -22.30 17.88
C ARG A 187 -4.30 -22.90 18.65
N GLN A 188 -5.46 -22.25 18.69
CA GLN A 188 -6.67 -22.80 19.33
C GLN A 188 -7.20 -24.06 18.61
N LEU A 189 -7.00 -24.17 17.29
CA LEU A 189 -7.35 -25.40 16.55
C LEU A 189 -6.32 -26.51 16.75
N CYS A 190 -5.06 -26.15 16.99
CA CYS A 190 -3.93 -27.06 17.19
C CYS A 190 -3.69 -27.43 18.67
N THR A 191 -4.58 -27.06 19.59
CA THR A 191 -4.46 -27.39 21.03
C THR A 191 -4.31 -28.89 21.27
N GLU A 192 -3.72 -29.28 22.40
CA GLU A 192 -3.31 -30.66 22.74
C GLU A 192 -4.36 -31.76 22.45
N VAL A 193 -5.65 -31.46 22.62
CA VAL A 193 -6.77 -32.39 22.37
C VAL A 193 -7.04 -32.65 20.87
N ARG A 194 -6.52 -31.84 19.95
CA ARG A 194 -6.69 -31.90 18.48
C ARG A 194 -5.36 -31.97 17.72
N SER A 195 -4.29 -32.40 18.39
CA SER A 195 -2.91 -32.47 17.87
C SER A 195 -2.70 -33.46 16.70
N SER A 196 -3.72 -34.24 16.32
CA SER A 196 -3.68 -35.20 15.21
C SER A 196 -4.14 -34.62 13.85
N LEU A 197 -4.59 -33.37 13.80
CA LEU A 197 -5.02 -32.77 12.53
C LEU A 197 -3.84 -32.55 11.57
N LYS A 198 -3.98 -33.01 10.32
CA LYS A 198 -3.01 -32.74 9.26
C LYS A 198 -3.00 -31.25 8.92
N ALA A 199 -1.85 -30.74 8.47
CA ALA A 199 -1.69 -29.34 8.06
C ALA A 199 -2.74 -28.90 7.03
N ASP A 200 -3.06 -29.76 6.05
CA ASP A 200 -4.10 -29.53 5.05
C ASP A 200 -5.49 -29.33 5.68
N THR A 201 -5.84 -30.13 6.69
CA THR A 201 -7.12 -30.01 7.41
C THR A 201 -7.21 -28.71 8.20
N ILE A 202 -6.10 -28.30 8.84
CA ILE A 202 -6.02 -27.02 9.57
C ILE A 202 -6.17 -25.85 8.60
N MET A 203 -5.49 -25.89 7.45
CA MET A 203 -5.60 -24.87 6.41
C MET A 203 -7.04 -24.75 5.91
N LYS A 204 -7.69 -25.85 5.53
CA LYS A 204 -9.09 -25.86 5.09
C LYS A 204 -10.03 -25.33 6.16
N ALA A 205 -9.86 -25.71 7.42
CA ALA A 205 -10.67 -25.19 8.54
C ALA A 205 -10.47 -23.67 8.75
N MET A 206 -9.26 -23.17 8.55
CA MET A 206 -8.97 -21.73 8.65
C MET A 206 -9.54 -20.94 7.47
N LEU A 207 -9.40 -21.44 6.24
CA LEU A 207 -9.95 -20.81 5.05
C LEU A 207 -11.48 -20.79 5.09
N THR A 208 -12.13 -21.92 5.39
CA THR A 208 -13.59 -21.98 5.53
C THR A 208 -14.11 -21.02 6.59
N LYS A 209 -13.46 -20.95 7.77
CA LYS A 209 -13.79 -19.96 8.81
C LYS A 209 -13.66 -18.53 8.31
N ALA A 210 -12.61 -18.21 7.55
CA ALA A 210 -12.40 -16.87 6.99
C ALA A 210 -13.45 -16.53 5.93
N TRP A 211 -13.75 -17.46 5.04
CA TRP A 211 -14.73 -17.28 3.97
C TRP A 211 -16.18 -17.15 4.48
N ILE A 212 -16.56 -17.93 5.49
CA ILE A 212 -17.87 -17.78 6.17
C ILE A 212 -17.98 -16.38 6.77
N LYS A 213 -16.93 -15.88 7.43
CA LYS A 213 -16.91 -14.52 7.98
C LYS A 213 -16.96 -13.43 6.91
N ALA A 214 -16.39 -13.70 5.74
CA ALA A 214 -16.43 -12.80 4.59
C ALA A 214 -17.77 -12.85 3.83
N GLY A 215 -18.71 -13.72 4.22
CA GLY A 215 -19.99 -13.88 3.53
C GLY A 215 -19.89 -14.56 2.16
N LEU A 216 -18.80 -15.29 1.90
CA LEU A 216 -18.57 -15.97 0.61
C LEU A 216 -19.31 -17.32 0.47
N PHE A 217 -19.87 -17.83 1.57
CA PHE A 217 -20.72 -19.02 1.59
C PHE A 217 -22.08 -18.69 2.20
N PHE A 218 -23.13 -18.86 1.41
CA PHE A 218 -24.52 -18.85 1.87
C PHE A 218 -24.95 -20.30 2.07
N PHE A 219 -25.35 -20.67 3.28
CA PHE A 219 -26.09 -21.90 3.50
C PHE A 219 -27.57 -21.57 3.27
N ASN A 220 -28.09 -22.02 2.12
CA ASN A 220 -29.51 -21.98 1.80
C ASN A 220 -30.29 -22.95 2.71
#